data_AF-A0A846GGS4-F1
#
_entry.id   AF-A0A846GGS4-F1
#
_cell.length_a   1.000
_cell.length_b   1.000
_cell.length_c   1.000
_cell.angle_alpha   90.00
_cell.angle_beta   90.00
_cell.angle_gamma   90.00
#
_symmetry.space_group_name_H-M   'P 1'
#
loop_
_entity.id
_entity.type
_entity.pdbx_description
1 polymer ?
#
loop_
_entity_poly.entity_id
_entity_poly.type
_entity_poly.pdbx_seq_one_letter_code
_entity_poly.pdbx_strand_id
1 'polypeptide(L)'
;MDKILKPQNLNNNVIETDEDTPEEHTTENASLYSENLIEQDIDIRENPYTVFELKRKCEQNKIILDPEFQRNPNIWTLEQKSKFIESIILNFPLPYWYVKQTKKGEYIVVDGLQRTSAIRDFIDQKFKLTGLKVLPQLNDCNFDDLKQIPGDYETRIEDKKISLYVIPYSAPSNILYEIFERVNTGGTKLERQEIRNCIFTGKSTKLLKELSEKDYFKQAIDYGISDKRMKDRELILHYLAFKVCNDYRQDYQGDMNKFLEDAMQKINEMSDEQIDELKQDFERLMKLTYDFFEQENFRLPTDRSRGRVNMIMFESISYFFSTHDDQFLEQHKETIKQNFVKLRDNSEYVGSIKRVRHDKDTVIKRFDLAQKILGDVEQC
;
A
#
# COMPACT_ATOMS: atom_id res chain seq x y z
N MET A 1 -45.18 -3.99 -18.73
CA MET A 1 -44.25 -4.45 -17.67
C MET A 1 -42.88 -4.55 -18.32
N ASP A 2 -42.29 -3.40 -18.65
CA ASP A 2 -40.96 -3.35 -19.26
C ASP A 2 -39.95 -3.16 -18.14
N LYS A 3 -39.24 -4.25 -17.82
CA LYS A 3 -38.09 -4.21 -16.93
C LYS A 3 -36.97 -3.51 -17.66
N ILE A 4 -36.78 -2.24 -17.33
CA ILE A 4 -35.57 -1.46 -17.61
C ILE A 4 -34.37 -2.30 -17.15
N LEU A 5 -33.59 -2.80 -18.11
CA LEU A 5 -32.28 -3.38 -17.88
C LEU A 5 -31.41 -2.28 -17.25
N LYS A 6 -31.10 -2.45 -15.96
CA LYS A 6 -30.05 -1.66 -15.31
C LYS A 6 -28.73 -1.94 -16.02
N PRO A 7 -27.88 -0.93 -16.26
CA PRO A 7 -26.57 -1.13 -16.84
C PRO A 7 -25.76 -2.09 -15.96
N GLN A 8 -25.23 -3.16 -16.56
CA GLN A 8 -24.35 -4.11 -15.90
C GLN A 8 -23.05 -3.39 -15.51
N ASN A 9 -22.65 -3.53 -14.24
CA ASN A 9 -21.41 -2.99 -13.67
C ASN A 9 -20.19 -3.44 -14.48
N LEU A 10 -19.46 -2.49 -15.08
CA LEU A 10 -18.12 -2.67 -15.65
C LEU A 10 -17.02 -2.94 -14.58
N ASN A 11 -17.38 -3.00 -13.30
CA ASN A 11 -16.44 -2.92 -12.17
C ASN A 11 -16.01 -4.26 -11.53
N ASN A 12 -16.35 -5.43 -12.09
CA ASN A 12 -16.03 -6.71 -11.45
C ASN A 12 -14.61 -7.26 -11.75
N ASN A 13 -13.80 -6.56 -12.54
CA ASN A 13 -12.49 -7.06 -13.00
C ASN A 13 -11.27 -6.29 -12.47
N VAL A 14 -11.49 -5.28 -11.61
CA VAL A 14 -10.42 -4.47 -11.01
C VAL A 14 -10.10 -5.04 -9.63
N ILE A 15 -8.81 -5.22 -9.32
CA ILE A 15 -8.33 -5.61 -7.99
C ILE A 15 -8.17 -4.34 -7.14
N GLU A 16 -8.85 -4.25 -6.01
CA GLU A 16 -8.75 -3.11 -5.09
C GLU A 16 -8.26 -3.49 -3.69
N THR A 17 -8.55 -4.69 -3.18
CA THR A 17 -8.17 -5.11 -1.82
C THR A 17 -7.46 -6.47 -1.81
N ASP A 18 -6.93 -6.89 -0.65
CA ASP A 18 -6.39 -8.24 -0.46
C ASP A 18 -7.50 -9.33 -0.57
N GLU A 19 -8.78 -8.97 -0.45
CA GLU A 19 -9.90 -9.88 -0.68
C GLU A 19 -10.17 -10.15 -2.18
N ASP A 20 -9.67 -9.29 -3.08
CA ASP A 20 -9.81 -9.46 -4.53
C ASP A 20 -8.77 -10.42 -5.13
N THR A 21 -7.71 -10.76 -4.37
CA THR A 21 -6.68 -11.71 -4.77
C THR A 21 -7.04 -13.12 -4.26
N PRO A 22 -6.73 -14.20 -5.02
CA PRO A 22 -7.00 -15.57 -4.56
C PRO A 22 -6.31 -15.79 -3.22
N GLU A 23 -7.02 -16.34 -2.23
CA GLU A 23 -6.64 -16.45 -0.82
C GLU A 23 -5.12 -16.50 -0.57
N GLU A 24 -4.49 -15.32 -0.47
CA GLU A 24 -3.09 -15.15 -0.06
C GLU A 24 -2.91 -15.48 1.44
N HIS A 25 -4.00 -15.79 2.16
CA HIS A 25 -4.06 -15.68 3.62
C HIS A 25 -4.83 -16.80 4.34
N THR A 26 -5.25 -17.89 3.68
CA THR A 26 -5.83 -19.07 4.36
C THR A 26 -4.80 -20.08 4.87
N THR A 27 -3.53 -19.70 5.01
CA THR A 27 -2.76 -20.25 6.13
C THR A 27 -3.32 -19.66 7.41
N GLU A 28 -4.38 -20.30 7.89
CA GLU A 28 -4.66 -20.43 9.32
C GLU A 28 -3.34 -20.48 10.08
N ASN A 29 -3.10 -19.50 10.95
CA ASN A 29 -2.20 -19.65 12.07
C ASN A 29 -0.75 -20.10 11.74
N ALA A 30 -0.10 -19.50 10.73
CA ALA A 30 1.27 -19.09 11.02
C ALA A 30 1.15 -17.90 11.98
N SER A 31 0.88 -18.25 13.24
CA SER A 31 0.80 -17.38 14.37
C SER A 31 1.73 -16.17 14.19
N LEU A 32 1.14 -15.00 13.91
CA LEU A 32 1.85 -13.72 14.09
C LEU A 32 2.32 -13.58 15.55
N TYR A 33 1.73 -14.35 16.48
CA TYR A 33 2.42 -14.80 17.67
C TYR A 33 3.53 -15.77 17.30
N SER A 34 4.62 -15.26 16.72
CA SER A 34 5.88 -15.94 16.94
C SER A 34 5.97 -16.16 18.45
N GLU A 35 6.27 -17.38 18.89
CA GLU A 35 6.55 -17.65 20.31
C GLU A 35 7.65 -16.68 20.84
N ASN A 36 8.37 -16.02 19.93
CA ASN A 36 9.35 -14.95 20.12
C ASN A 36 8.81 -13.52 20.36
N LEU A 37 7.50 -13.21 20.23
CA LEU A 37 6.99 -11.88 20.64
C LEU A 37 7.21 -11.64 22.14
N ILE A 38 7.24 -12.72 22.93
CA ILE A 38 7.35 -12.70 24.40
C ILE A 38 8.75 -12.26 24.85
N GLU A 39 9.78 -12.42 24.02
CA GLU A 39 11.17 -12.09 24.38
C GLU A 39 11.61 -10.67 24.00
N GLN A 40 10.76 -9.90 23.29
CA GLN A 40 11.13 -8.56 22.82
C GLN A 40 10.58 -7.48 23.75
N ASP A 41 11.46 -6.87 24.55
CA ASP A 41 11.13 -5.71 25.38
C ASP A 41 10.99 -4.47 24.47
N ILE A 42 9.74 -4.12 24.15
CA ILE A 42 9.41 -2.97 23.31
C ILE A 42 8.84 -1.88 24.18
N ASP A 43 9.68 -0.86 24.41
CA ASP A 43 9.35 0.31 25.19
C ASP A 43 8.54 1.32 24.36
N ILE A 44 7.23 1.06 24.23
CA ILE A 44 6.28 2.02 23.66
C ILE A 44 6.02 3.11 24.71
N ARG A 45 6.56 4.30 24.47
CA ARG A 45 6.45 5.43 25.40
C ARG A 45 5.28 6.33 25.06
N GLU A 46 4.54 6.73 26.09
CA GLU A 46 3.59 7.83 25.97
C GLU A 46 4.34 9.18 25.98
N ASN A 47 4.03 10.04 25.01
CA ASN A 47 4.54 11.39 24.91
C ASN A 47 3.36 12.36 24.69
N PRO A 48 2.92 13.08 25.72
CA PRO A 48 1.81 14.03 25.59
C PRO A 48 2.28 15.33 24.94
N TYR A 49 1.54 15.81 23.94
CA TYR A 49 1.70 17.13 23.35
C TYR A 49 0.42 17.94 23.48
N THR A 50 0.52 19.26 23.60
CA THR A 50 -0.66 20.10 23.34
C THR A 50 -1.00 20.11 21.86
N VAL A 51 -2.23 20.51 21.52
CA VAL A 51 -2.65 20.70 20.11
C VAL A 51 -1.71 21.66 19.37
N PHE A 52 -1.29 22.76 20.01
CA PHE A 52 -0.36 23.71 19.40
C PHE A 52 1.06 23.15 19.25
N GLU A 53 1.54 22.35 20.21
CA GLU A 53 2.81 21.65 20.07
C GLU A 53 2.78 20.63 18.93
N LEU A 54 1.69 19.87 18.81
CA LEU A 54 1.45 18.95 17.71
C LEU A 54 1.47 19.68 16.37
N LYS A 55 0.73 20.80 16.24
CA LYS A 55 0.71 21.64 15.03
C LYS A 55 2.10 22.14 14.68
N ARG A 56 2.81 22.75 15.62
CA ARG A 56 4.18 23.26 15.42
C ARG A 56 5.14 22.15 14.96
N LYS A 57 5.06 20.97 15.57
CA LYS A 57 5.90 19.82 15.17
C LYS A 57 5.54 19.30 13.78
N CYS A 58 4.27 19.38 13.37
CA CYS A 58 3.87 19.07 12.00
C CYS A 58 4.46 20.07 11.00
N GLU A 59 4.37 21.37 11.27
CA GLU A 59 4.95 22.43 10.43
C GLU A 59 6.47 22.32 10.28
N GLN A 60 7.15 21.84 11.32
CA GLN A 60 8.60 21.59 11.32
C GLN A 60 9.00 20.25 10.68
N ASN A 61 8.06 19.51 10.10
CA ASN A 61 8.27 18.15 9.60
C ASN A 61 8.85 17.17 10.65
N LYS A 62 8.64 17.45 11.94
CA LYS A 62 9.01 16.53 13.04
C LYS A 62 7.93 15.48 13.27
N ILE A 63 6.67 15.82 13.00
CA ILE A 63 5.56 14.87 12.89
C ILE A 63 5.12 14.90 11.44
N ILE A 64 5.43 13.84 10.73
CA ILE A 64 5.13 13.67 9.33
C ILE A 64 3.71 13.10 9.26
N LEU A 65 2.79 13.99 8.91
CA LEU A 65 1.46 13.63 8.44
C LEU A 65 1.60 13.19 6.99
N ASP A 66 2.24 12.04 6.76
CA ASP A 66 2.47 11.62 5.39
C ASP A 66 1.10 11.25 4.78
N PRO A 67 0.58 12.06 3.83
CA PRO A 67 -0.70 11.79 3.21
C PRO A 67 -0.63 10.57 2.29
N GLU A 68 0.58 10.06 1.99
CA GLU A 68 0.79 8.94 1.08
C GLU A 68 0.61 7.58 1.74
N PHE A 69 0.56 7.49 3.08
CA PHE A 69 0.37 6.22 3.83
C PHE A 69 -1.09 5.77 3.95
N GLN A 70 -2.04 6.70 3.93
CA GLN A 70 -3.44 6.37 4.18
C GLN A 70 -4.36 7.19 3.29
N ARG A 71 -5.30 6.48 2.66
CA ARG A 71 -6.46 6.92 1.90
C ARG A 71 -6.75 8.42 2.08
N ASN A 72 -6.65 9.16 0.98
CA ASN A 72 -7.18 10.50 0.76
C ASN A 72 -7.50 11.29 2.06
N PRO A 73 -6.71 12.31 2.46
CA PRO A 73 -6.82 12.99 3.77
C PRO A 73 -8.19 13.64 4.10
N ASN A 74 -9.20 13.47 3.25
CA ASN A 74 -10.56 13.99 3.36
C ASN A 74 -11.65 12.90 3.51
N ILE A 75 -11.37 11.77 4.16
CA ILE A 75 -12.42 10.77 4.47
C ILE A 75 -13.45 11.36 5.45
N TRP A 76 -12.99 12.16 6.41
CA TRP A 76 -13.91 12.81 7.34
C TRP A 76 -14.68 13.94 6.65
N THR A 77 -16.01 13.80 6.66
CA THR A 77 -16.95 14.87 6.35
C THR A 77 -16.73 16.08 7.27
N LEU A 78 -17.18 17.26 6.84
CA LEU A 78 -17.12 18.47 7.66
C LEU A 78 -17.82 18.30 9.02
N GLU A 79 -18.93 17.55 9.07
CA GLU A 79 -19.60 17.22 10.33
C GLU A 79 -18.74 16.35 11.25
N GLN A 80 -18.04 15.35 10.72
CA GLN A 80 -17.14 14.50 11.52
C GLN A 80 -15.95 15.30 12.06
N LYS A 81 -15.33 16.14 11.21
CA LYS A 81 -14.29 17.08 11.65
C LYS A 81 -14.82 17.99 12.75
N SER A 82 -16.01 18.57 12.57
CA SER A 82 -16.62 19.49 13.53
C SER A 82 -16.95 18.84 14.87
N LYS A 83 -17.55 17.63 14.89
CA LYS A 83 -17.82 16.88 16.13
C LYS A 83 -16.55 16.53 16.89
N PHE A 84 -15.46 16.24 16.17
CA PHE A 84 -14.17 16.01 16.80
C PHE A 84 -13.60 17.27 17.45
N ILE A 85 -13.68 18.43 16.77
CA ILE A 85 -13.31 19.72 17.38
C ILE A 85 -14.20 20.05 18.59
N GLU A 86 -15.52 19.80 18.52
CA GLU A 86 -16.43 19.94 19.66
C GLU A 86 -15.98 19.07 20.85
N SER A 87 -15.50 17.86 20.59
CA SER A 87 -14.98 16.96 21.63
C SER A 87 -13.69 17.47 22.28
N ILE A 88 -12.83 18.14 21.51
CA ILE A 88 -11.64 18.85 22.01
C ILE A 88 -12.06 20.00 22.93
N ILE A 89 -12.96 20.86 22.47
CA ILE A 89 -13.46 22.03 23.21
C ILE A 89 -14.13 21.62 24.52
N LEU A 90 -14.89 20.52 24.51
CA LEU A 90 -15.56 19.95 25.69
C LEU A 90 -14.61 19.15 26.61
N ASN A 91 -13.33 19.05 26.24
CA ASN A 91 -12.31 18.29 26.94
C ASN A 91 -12.66 16.81 27.14
N PHE A 92 -13.38 16.18 26.20
CA PHE A 92 -13.65 14.75 26.26
C PHE A 92 -12.38 13.90 26.08
N PRO A 93 -12.34 12.68 26.65
CA PRO A 93 -11.29 11.72 26.35
C PRO A 93 -11.21 11.45 24.86
N LEU A 94 -10.01 11.51 24.29
CA LEU A 94 -9.75 11.22 22.88
C LEU A 94 -9.05 9.87 22.78
N PRO A 95 -9.26 9.13 21.68
CA PRO A 95 -8.43 7.96 21.40
C PRO A 95 -6.95 8.36 21.33
N TYR A 96 -6.05 7.41 21.53
CA TYR A 96 -4.62 7.69 21.46
C TYR A 96 -4.16 7.95 20.02
N TRP A 97 -3.00 8.58 19.86
CA TRP A 97 -2.28 8.64 18.60
C TRP A 97 -1.16 7.62 18.65
N TYR A 98 -0.95 6.91 17.55
CA TYR A 98 0.21 6.03 17.42
C TYR A 98 1.14 6.63 16.38
N VAL A 99 2.41 6.72 16.72
CA VAL A 99 3.44 7.24 15.81
C VAL A 99 4.64 6.31 15.78
N LYS A 100 5.25 6.14 14.60
CA LYS A 100 6.51 5.43 14.43
C LYS A 100 7.66 6.42 14.38
N GLN A 101 8.71 6.20 15.16
CA GLN A 101 9.93 6.98 15.05
C GLN A 101 10.76 6.55 13.82
N THR A 102 11.25 7.50 13.04
CA THR A 102 12.19 7.25 11.93
C THR A 102 13.62 7.16 12.47
N LYS A 103 14.56 6.60 11.68
CA LYS A 103 16.00 6.61 12.03
C LYS A 103 16.55 8.03 12.26
N LYS A 104 15.95 9.05 11.66
CA LYS A 104 16.34 10.48 11.81
C LYS A 104 15.67 11.16 13.01
N GLY A 105 14.81 10.44 13.74
CA GLY A 105 14.09 10.96 14.91
C GLY A 105 12.84 11.77 14.60
N GLU A 106 12.34 11.74 13.36
CA GLU A 106 10.99 12.23 13.05
C GLU A 106 9.94 11.19 13.47
N TYR A 107 8.68 11.59 13.54
CA TYR A 107 7.56 10.71 13.86
C TYR A 107 6.61 10.62 12.66
N ILE A 108 6.32 9.41 12.21
CA ILE A 108 5.30 9.15 11.18
C ILE A 108 4.01 8.77 11.88
N VAL A 109 2.91 9.46 11.57
CA VAL A 109 1.60 9.13 12.15
C VAL A 109 1.08 7.81 11.56
N VAL A 110 0.88 6.84 12.44
CA VAL A 110 0.34 5.50 12.14
C VAL A 110 -1.17 5.48 12.31
N ASP A 111 -1.65 6.10 13.39
CA ASP A 111 -3.06 6.30 13.68
C ASP A 111 -3.30 7.71 14.21
N GLY A 112 -4.47 8.27 13.87
CA GLY A 112 -4.85 9.63 14.22
C GLY A 112 -4.66 10.67 13.12
N LEU A 113 -4.36 10.25 11.88
CA LEU A 113 -4.17 11.16 10.74
C LEU A 113 -5.37 12.08 10.49
N GLN A 114 -6.59 11.54 10.46
CA GLN A 114 -7.82 12.33 10.24
C GLN A 114 -8.06 13.32 11.38
N ARG A 115 -7.77 12.91 12.62
CA ARG A 115 -7.86 13.76 13.82
C ARG A 115 -6.84 14.90 13.76
N THR A 116 -5.58 14.60 13.46
CA THR A 116 -4.54 15.64 13.32
C THR A 116 -4.84 16.57 12.15
N SER A 117 -5.34 16.03 11.03
CA SER A 117 -5.73 16.85 9.87
C SER A 117 -6.90 17.76 10.20
N ALA A 118 -7.92 17.28 10.92
CA ALA A 118 -9.05 18.10 11.36
C ALA A 118 -8.61 19.24 12.29
N ILE A 119 -7.72 18.97 13.25
CA ILE A 119 -7.11 19.99 14.13
C ILE A 119 -6.39 21.04 13.29
N ARG A 120 -5.44 20.60 12.45
CA ARG A 120 -4.65 21.49 11.60
C ARG A 120 -5.54 22.34 10.71
N ASP A 121 -6.46 21.70 9.98
CA ASP A 121 -7.33 22.39 9.01
C ASP A 121 -8.28 23.37 9.70
N PHE A 122 -8.71 23.11 10.94
CA PHE A 122 -9.55 24.04 11.70
C PHE A 122 -8.75 25.26 12.15
N ILE A 123 -7.56 25.05 12.75
CA ILE A 123 -6.67 26.13 13.20
C ILE A 123 -6.20 26.98 12.02
N ASP A 124 -5.93 26.36 10.87
CA ASP A 124 -5.58 27.04 9.61
C ASP A 124 -6.81 27.64 8.90
N GLN A 125 -7.99 27.64 9.55
CA GLN A 125 -9.23 28.28 9.08
C GLN A 125 -9.74 27.74 7.73
N LYS A 126 -9.44 26.49 7.40
CA LYS A 126 -9.87 25.87 6.13
C LYS A 126 -11.33 25.44 6.13
N PHE A 127 -11.98 25.40 7.30
CA PHE A 127 -13.41 25.13 7.41
C PHE A 127 -14.02 25.79 8.64
N LYS A 128 -15.35 25.86 8.64
CA LYS A 128 -16.17 26.34 9.76
C LYS A 128 -16.90 25.16 10.41
N LEU A 129 -17.12 25.23 11.72
CA LEU A 129 -17.81 24.18 12.45
C LEU A 129 -19.25 24.05 11.96
N THR A 130 -19.73 22.80 11.84
CA THR A 130 -21.09 22.52 11.37
C THR A 130 -21.65 21.27 12.04
N GLY A 131 -22.99 21.20 12.16
CA GLY A 131 -23.68 20.04 12.72
C GLY A 131 -23.43 19.83 14.23
N LEU A 132 -22.98 20.86 14.95
CA LEU A 132 -22.76 20.78 16.39
C LEU A 132 -24.08 20.75 17.16
N LYS A 133 -24.17 19.86 18.15
CA LYS A 133 -25.39 19.66 18.96
C LYS A 133 -25.24 20.15 20.39
N VAL A 134 -24.04 20.08 20.96
CA VAL A 134 -23.77 20.46 22.35
C VAL A 134 -23.38 21.93 22.44
N LEU A 135 -22.61 22.40 21.44
CA LEU A 135 -22.21 23.80 21.28
C LEU A 135 -22.79 24.39 19.98
N PRO A 136 -24.13 24.42 19.80
CA PRO A 136 -24.75 24.86 18.56
C PRO A 136 -24.42 26.32 18.20
N GLN A 137 -24.09 27.15 19.20
CA GLN A 137 -23.66 28.54 19.02
C GLN A 137 -22.31 28.69 18.31
N LEU A 138 -21.51 27.61 18.21
CA LEU A 138 -20.23 27.61 17.51
C LEU A 138 -20.36 27.15 16.05
N ASN A 139 -21.56 26.76 15.59
CA ASN A 139 -21.76 26.51 14.16
C ASN A 139 -21.48 27.78 13.35
N ASP A 140 -20.93 27.60 12.15
CA ASP A 140 -20.47 28.64 11.23
C ASP A 140 -19.28 29.49 11.73
N CYS A 141 -18.67 29.12 12.85
CA CYS A 141 -17.44 29.74 13.36
C CYS A 141 -16.19 28.99 12.87
N ASN A 142 -15.15 29.75 12.49
CA ASN A 142 -13.78 29.24 12.33
C ASN A 142 -12.98 29.42 13.64
N PHE A 143 -11.69 29.08 13.62
CA PHE A 143 -10.83 29.19 14.81
C PHE A 143 -10.68 30.63 15.33
N ASP A 144 -10.55 31.64 14.46
CA ASP A 144 -10.41 33.04 14.88
C ASP A 144 -11.71 33.62 15.44
N ASP A 145 -12.87 33.18 14.93
CA ASP A 145 -14.17 33.56 15.46
C ASP A 145 -14.31 33.18 16.94
N LEU A 146 -13.67 32.08 17.38
CA LEU A 146 -13.72 31.61 18.77
C LEU A 146 -13.16 32.63 19.78
N LYS A 147 -12.22 33.49 19.37
CA LYS A 147 -11.66 34.58 20.20
C LYS A 147 -12.71 35.60 20.64
N GLN A 148 -13.73 35.77 19.81
CA GLN A 148 -14.75 36.79 19.98
C GLN A 148 -15.95 36.27 20.78
N ILE A 149 -16.01 34.96 21.02
CA ILE A 149 -17.13 34.30 21.69
C ILE A 149 -16.76 34.04 23.16
N PRO A 150 -17.61 34.43 24.14
CA PRO A 150 -17.37 34.11 25.54
C PRO A 150 -17.29 32.60 25.78
N GLY A 151 -16.21 32.11 26.41
CA GLY A 151 -16.09 30.70 26.82
C GLY A 151 -14.69 30.06 26.77
N ASP A 152 -13.63 30.83 26.51
CA ASP A 152 -12.24 30.36 26.40
C ASP A 152 -12.04 29.19 25.43
N TYR A 153 -12.89 29.10 24.39
CA TYR A 153 -12.93 27.96 23.48
C TYR A 153 -11.63 27.77 22.71
N GLU A 154 -10.99 28.87 22.31
CA GLU A 154 -9.67 28.86 21.68
C GLU A 154 -8.65 28.20 22.62
N THR A 155 -8.46 28.73 23.83
CA THR A 155 -7.49 28.24 24.80
C THR A 155 -7.72 26.75 25.12
N ARG A 156 -8.97 26.31 25.20
CA ARG A 156 -9.30 24.88 25.40
C ARG A 156 -8.82 24.00 24.26
N ILE A 157 -8.86 24.49 23.01
CA ILE A 157 -8.31 23.78 21.87
C ILE A 157 -6.79 23.78 21.96
N GLU A 158 -6.16 24.94 22.15
CA GLU A 158 -4.71 25.11 22.18
C GLU A 158 -4.04 24.21 23.24
N ASP A 159 -4.60 24.20 24.44
CA ASP A 159 -4.06 23.51 25.62
C ASP A 159 -4.49 22.05 25.72
N LYS A 160 -5.39 21.57 24.85
CA LYS A 160 -5.82 20.17 24.88
C LYS A 160 -4.60 19.27 24.70
N LYS A 161 -4.34 18.44 25.71
CA LYS A 161 -3.30 17.41 25.66
C LYS A 161 -3.76 16.23 24.82
N ILE A 162 -2.86 15.80 23.95
CA ILE A 162 -2.98 14.66 23.06
C ILE A 162 -1.84 13.70 23.39
N SER A 163 -2.18 12.47 23.75
CA SER A 163 -1.21 11.42 24.08
C SER A 163 -0.79 10.66 22.82
N LEU A 164 0.51 10.72 22.51
CA LEU A 164 1.13 9.96 21.41
C LEU A 164 1.89 8.77 21.99
N TYR A 165 1.54 7.55 21.56
CA TYR A 165 2.36 6.37 21.80
C TYR A 165 3.41 6.25 20.69
N VAL A 166 4.66 6.36 21.09
CA VAL A 166 5.82 6.32 20.20
C VAL A 166 6.32 4.89 20.09
N ILE A 167 6.22 4.34 18.89
CA ILE A 167 6.82 3.06 18.54
C ILE A 167 8.26 3.32 18.08
N PRO A 168 9.27 2.74 18.74
CA PRO A 168 10.66 3.03 18.42
C PRO A 168 11.03 2.54 17.01
N TYR A 169 12.01 3.19 16.37
CA TYR A 169 12.46 2.80 15.02
C TYR A 169 13.01 1.36 14.98
N SER A 170 13.51 0.86 16.12
CA SER A 170 14.07 -0.47 16.30
C SER A 170 13.01 -1.56 16.52
N ALA A 171 11.73 -1.21 16.62
CA ALA A 171 10.65 -2.17 16.79
C ALA A 171 10.61 -3.12 15.56
N PRO A 172 10.64 -4.44 15.77
CA PRO A 172 10.56 -5.41 14.68
C PRO A 172 9.24 -5.32 13.89
N SER A 173 9.29 -5.64 12.59
CA SER A 173 8.16 -5.44 11.68
C SER A 173 6.93 -6.24 12.11
N ASN A 174 7.09 -7.48 12.57
CA ASN A 174 6.01 -8.31 13.12
C ASN A 174 5.25 -7.65 14.28
N ILE A 175 5.94 -6.97 15.21
CA ILE A 175 5.27 -6.22 16.28
C ILE A 175 4.53 -5.00 15.71
N LEU A 176 5.12 -4.33 14.72
CA LEU A 176 4.44 -3.21 14.06
C LEU A 176 3.12 -3.68 13.47
N TYR A 177 3.08 -4.78 12.72
CA TYR A 177 1.84 -5.35 12.18
C TYR A 177 0.82 -5.64 13.28
N GLU A 178 1.23 -6.28 14.37
CA GLU A 178 0.35 -6.54 15.52
C GLU A 178 -0.26 -5.26 16.10
N ILE A 179 0.54 -4.20 16.26
CA ILE A 179 0.05 -2.90 16.71
C ILE A 179 -0.94 -2.34 15.69
N PHE A 180 -0.61 -2.37 14.40
CA PHE A 180 -1.52 -1.89 13.34
C PHE A 180 -2.84 -2.67 13.35
N GLU A 181 -2.83 -4.00 13.50
CA GLU A 181 -4.06 -4.80 13.53
C GLU A 181 -4.94 -4.48 14.74
N ARG A 182 -4.34 -4.29 15.93
CA ARG A 182 -5.06 -3.96 17.17
C ARG A 182 -5.59 -2.53 17.21
N VAL A 183 -4.84 -1.58 16.65
CA VAL A 183 -5.27 -0.18 16.59
C VAL A 183 -6.36 -0.02 15.54
N ASN A 184 -6.28 -0.74 14.43
CA ASN A 184 -7.26 -0.65 13.35
C ASN A 184 -8.53 -1.49 13.58
N THR A 185 -8.65 -2.25 14.68
CA THR A 185 -9.80 -3.15 14.92
C THR A 185 -11.14 -2.40 15.10
N GLY A 186 -11.11 -1.11 15.41
CA GLY A 186 -12.30 -0.25 15.47
C GLY A 186 -12.46 0.73 14.30
N GLY A 187 -11.50 0.76 13.36
CA GLY A 187 -11.45 1.64 12.20
C GLY A 187 -11.52 0.85 10.90
N THR A 188 -11.15 1.47 9.77
CA THR A 188 -10.98 0.68 8.55
C THR A 188 -9.62 0.00 8.56
N LYS A 189 -9.62 -1.33 8.45
CA LYS A 189 -8.39 -2.14 8.40
C LYS A 189 -7.49 -1.68 7.24
N LEU A 190 -6.20 -1.53 7.51
CA LEU A 190 -5.17 -1.30 6.49
C LEU A 190 -4.83 -2.63 5.80
N GLU A 191 -4.60 -2.59 4.49
CA GLU A 191 -4.05 -3.72 3.74
C GLU A 191 -2.55 -3.88 4.06
N ARG A 192 -1.98 -5.05 3.76
CA ARG A 192 -0.57 -5.34 4.07
C ARG A 192 0.38 -4.36 3.39
N GLN A 193 0.12 -3.99 2.14
CA GLN A 193 0.96 -3.02 1.42
C GLN A 193 0.89 -1.61 2.04
N GLU A 194 -0.27 -1.19 2.56
CA GLU A 194 -0.40 0.09 3.28
C GLU A 194 0.47 0.07 4.54
N ILE A 195 0.47 -1.04 5.29
CA ILE A 195 1.34 -1.22 6.46
C ILE A 195 2.82 -1.23 6.06
N ARG A 196 3.22 -1.97 5.02
CA ARG A 196 4.60 -1.96 4.50
C ARG A 196 5.07 -0.57 4.12
N ASN A 197 4.20 0.22 3.47
CA ASN A 197 4.51 1.61 3.13
C ASN A 197 4.88 2.41 4.39
N CYS A 198 4.10 2.27 5.48
CA CYS A 198 4.38 2.91 6.77
C CYS A 198 5.67 2.42 7.43
N ILE A 199 5.98 1.13 7.32
CA ILE A 199 7.15 0.55 7.99
C ILE A 199 8.43 0.94 7.24
N PHE A 200 8.42 0.89 5.91
CA PHE A 200 9.62 1.02 5.07
C PHE A 200 9.65 2.33 4.28
N THR A 201 9.10 3.42 4.83
CA THR A 201 9.14 4.76 4.26
C THR A 201 10.54 5.15 3.76
N GLY A 202 10.62 5.62 2.51
CA GLY A 202 11.89 6.08 1.95
C GLY A 202 11.90 6.15 0.43
N LYS A 203 13.03 5.77 -0.18
CA LYS A 203 13.16 5.69 -1.65
C LYS A 203 12.24 4.62 -2.24
N SER A 204 12.04 3.50 -1.54
CA SER A 204 11.18 2.41 -2.01
C SER A 204 9.72 2.86 -2.18
N THR A 205 9.14 3.48 -1.15
CA THR A 205 7.76 3.97 -1.20
C THR A 205 7.56 5.04 -2.29
N LYS A 206 8.54 5.93 -2.46
CA LYS A 206 8.53 6.95 -3.52
C LYS A 206 8.63 6.34 -4.91
N LEU A 207 9.53 5.38 -5.10
CA LEU A 207 9.70 4.67 -6.36
C LEU A 207 8.42 3.93 -6.76
N LEU A 208 7.84 3.14 -5.84
CA LEU A 208 6.60 2.39 -6.11
C LEU A 208 5.46 3.32 -6.51
N LYS A 209 5.30 4.45 -5.79
CA LYS A 209 4.31 5.46 -6.13
C LYS A 209 4.57 6.05 -7.52
N GLU A 210 5.79 6.51 -7.78
CA GLU A 210 6.16 7.12 -9.06
C GLU A 210 5.88 6.19 -10.23
N LEU A 211 6.24 4.90 -10.11
CA LEU A 211 5.99 3.88 -11.14
C LEU A 211 4.49 3.58 -11.31
N SER A 212 3.72 3.53 -10.21
CA SER A 212 2.28 3.26 -10.24
C SER A 212 1.48 4.35 -10.98
N GLU A 213 1.99 5.58 -10.99
CA GLU A 213 1.32 6.72 -11.62
C GLU A 213 1.54 6.77 -13.14
N LYS A 214 2.51 6.02 -13.69
CA LYS A 214 2.90 6.07 -15.10
C LYS A 214 1.87 5.42 -16.02
N ASP A 215 1.65 6.05 -17.18
CA ASP A 215 0.68 5.56 -18.17
C ASP A 215 1.09 4.21 -18.76
N TYR A 216 2.38 3.99 -19.03
CA TYR A 216 2.86 2.71 -19.56
C TYR A 216 2.52 1.52 -18.64
N PHE A 217 2.53 1.74 -17.32
CA PHE A 217 2.19 0.70 -16.36
C PHE A 217 0.69 0.48 -16.32
N LYS A 218 -0.09 1.56 -16.20
CA LYS A 218 -1.57 1.50 -16.22
C LYS A 218 -2.10 0.84 -17.48
N GLN A 219 -1.49 1.10 -18.63
CA GLN A 219 -1.80 0.44 -19.91
C GLN A 219 -1.39 -1.04 -19.91
N ALA A 220 -0.19 -1.37 -19.42
CA ALA A 220 0.29 -2.76 -19.38
C ALA A 220 -0.60 -3.69 -18.54
N ILE A 221 -1.22 -3.18 -17.48
CA ILE A 221 -2.20 -3.93 -16.66
C ILE A 221 -3.67 -3.70 -17.10
N ASP A 222 -3.87 -2.89 -18.15
CA ASP A 222 -5.17 -2.44 -18.65
C ASP A 222 -6.11 -1.94 -17.54
N TYR A 223 -5.59 -1.05 -16.68
CA TYR A 223 -6.28 -0.46 -15.53
C TYR A 223 -6.93 -1.50 -14.59
N GLY A 224 -6.41 -2.74 -14.60
CA GLY A 224 -6.97 -3.88 -13.89
C GLY A 224 -6.70 -3.91 -12.39
N ILE A 225 -5.94 -2.94 -11.86
CA ILE A 225 -5.62 -2.81 -10.44
C ILE A 225 -5.83 -1.36 -10.01
N SER A 226 -6.50 -1.18 -8.87
CA SER A 226 -6.83 0.10 -8.26
C SER A 226 -5.68 0.62 -7.40
N ASP A 227 -5.49 1.94 -7.42
CA ASP A 227 -4.50 2.68 -6.62
C ASP A 227 -4.99 2.96 -5.20
N LYS A 228 -6.30 2.87 -4.95
CA LYS A 228 -6.94 3.31 -3.70
C LYS A 228 -6.40 2.64 -2.44
N ARG A 229 -5.98 1.38 -2.54
CA ARG A 229 -5.40 0.59 -1.43
C ARG A 229 -3.98 0.12 -1.74
N MET A 230 -3.32 0.77 -2.69
CA MET A 230 -1.92 0.49 -3.06
C MET A 230 -1.66 -0.90 -3.66
N LYS A 231 -2.68 -1.62 -4.15
CA LYS A 231 -2.48 -2.92 -4.80
C LYS A 231 -1.64 -2.80 -6.09
N ASP A 232 -1.72 -1.67 -6.75
CA ASP A 232 -0.86 -1.32 -7.88
C ASP A 232 0.63 -1.20 -7.47
N ARG A 233 0.91 -0.55 -6.34
CA ARG A 233 2.26 -0.45 -5.75
C ARG A 233 2.75 -1.82 -5.29
N GLU A 234 1.86 -2.65 -4.77
CA GLU A 234 2.20 -4.03 -4.40
C GLU A 234 2.59 -4.86 -5.60
N LEU A 235 1.83 -4.79 -6.70
CA LEU A 235 2.17 -5.47 -7.94
C LEU A 235 3.59 -5.10 -8.42
N ILE A 236 3.91 -3.81 -8.39
CA ILE A 236 5.25 -3.31 -8.75
C ILE A 236 6.31 -3.86 -7.79
N LEU A 237 6.03 -3.84 -6.48
CA LEU A 237 6.95 -4.33 -5.46
C LEU A 237 7.25 -5.82 -5.63
N HIS A 238 6.26 -6.63 -6.01
CA HIS A 238 6.47 -8.04 -6.32
C HIS A 238 7.52 -8.21 -7.41
N TYR A 239 7.40 -7.51 -8.55
CA TYR A 239 8.45 -7.55 -9.59
C TYR A 239 9.81 -7.07 -9.07
N LEU A 240 9.85 -5.89 -8.44
CA LEU A 240 11.12 -5.32 -7.96
C LEU A 240 11.79 -6.22 -6.93
N ALA A 241 11.05 -6.96 -6.12
CA ALA A 241 11.63 -7.91 -5.17
C ALA A 241 12.41 -9.02 -5.88
N PHE A 242 11.87 -9.60 -6.95
CA PHE A 242 12.59 -10.60 -7.75
C PHE A 242 13.75 -10.01 -8.58
N LYS A 243 13.74 -8.71 -8.85
CA LYS A 243 14.84 -8.01 -9.55
C LYS A 243 15.98 -7.64 -8.61
N VAL A 244 15.66 -7.16 -7.41
CA VAL A 244 16.62 -6.60 -6.44
C VAL A 244 17.21 -7.67 -5.52
N CYS A 245 16.48 -8.76 -5.27
CA CYS A 245 17.01 -9.90 -4.53
C CYS A 245 17.74 -10.84 -5.51
N ASN A 246 19.06 -10.60 -5.65
CA ASN A 246 20.03 -11.30 -6.50
C ASN A 246 19.58 -12.65 -7.09
N ASP A 247 19.41 -13.66 -6.24
CA ASP A 247 18.92 -14.98 -6.66
C ASP A 247 17.74 -15.36 -5.77
N TYR A 248 16.54 -15.21 -6.30
CA TYR A 248 15.31 -15.60 -5.59
C TYR A 248 15.32 -17.07 -5.18
N ARG A 249 16.09 -17.95 -5.84
CA ARG A 249 16.21 -19.36 -5.41
C ARG A 249 16.97 -19.49 -4.09
N GLN A 250 17.84 -18.54 -3.76
CA GLN A 250 18.57 -18.49 -2.48
C GLN A 250 17.89 -17.56 -1.48
N ASP A 251 17.39 -16.42 -1.94
CA ASP A 251 16.85 -15.38 -1.07
C ASP A 251 15.41 -15.66 -0.63
N TYR A 252 14.61 -16.36 -1.44
CA TYR A 252 13.23 -16.70 -1.09
C TYR A 252 13.17 -17.97 -0.23
N GLN A 253 12.66 -17.83 1.00
CA GLN A 253 12.58 -18.91 2.00
C GLN A 253 11.14 -19.30 2.34
N GLY A 254 10.19 -18.98 1.47
CA GLY A 254 8.77 -19.36 1.63
C GLY A 254 7.88 -18.33 2.32
N ASP A 255 8.42 -17.14 2.62
CA ASP A 255 7.65 -16.03 3.19
C ASP A 255 7.68 -14.84 2.23
N MET A 256 6.55 -14.64 1.53
CA MET A 256 6.41 -13.52 0.60
C MET A 256 6.40 -12.17 1.31
N ASN A 257 5.81 -12.05 2.49
CA ASN A 257 5.80 -10.78 3.20
C ASN A 257 7.24 -10.37 3.52
N LYS A 258 8.01 -11.27 4.12
CA LYS A 258 9.41 -11.01 4.45
C LYS A 258 10.24 -10.67 3.21
N PHE A 259 10.02 -11.36 2.09
CA PHE A 259 10.71 -11.10 0.83
C PHE A 259 10.45 -9.70 0.27
N LEU A 260 9.20 -9.23 0.30
CA LEU A 260 8.84 -7.87 -0.12
C LEU A 260 9.41 -6.81 0.83
N GLU A 261 9.43 -7.08 2.14
CA GLU A 261 10.04 -6.19 3.15
C GLU A 261 11.54 -6.01 2.91
N ASP A 262 12.26 -7.12 2.69
CA ASP A 262 13.70 -7.11 2.43
C ASP A 262 14.02 -6.34 1.14
N ALA A 263 13.17 -6.47 0.10
CA ALA A 263 13.28 -5.67 -1.11
C ALA A 263 13.11 -4.17 -0.84
N MET A 264 12.09 -3.77 -0.07
CA MET A 264 11.89 -2.36 0.28
C MET A 264 13.05 -1.79 1.09
N GLN A 265 13.65 -2.58 1.98
CA GLN A 265 14.86 -2.20 2.73
C GLN A 265 16.05 -1.99 1.78
N LYS A 266 16.34 -2.95 0.89
CA LYS A 266 17.42 -2.85 -0.10
C LYS A 266 17.25 -1.61 -0.99
N ILE A 267 16.04 -1.38 -1.51
CA ILE A 267 15.74 -0.21 -2.35
C ILE A 267 15.93 1.12 -1.59
N ASN A 268 15.62 1.15 -0.29
CA ASN A 268 15.86 2.34 0.52
C ASN A 268 17.35 2.69 0.68
N GLU A 269 18.24 1.71 0.52
CA GLU A 269 19.68 1.85 0.65
C GLU A 269 20.40 2.09 -0.69
N MET A 270 19.69 1.95 -1.81
CA MET A 270 20.22 2.16 -3.16
C MET A 270 20.61 3.62 -3.43
N SER A 271 21.60 3.82 -4.30
CA SER A 271 21.94 5.13 -4.87
C SER A 271 20.85 5.62 -5.83
N ASP A 272 20.85 6.91 -6.16
CA ASP A 272 19.84 7.46 -7.09
C ASP A 272 20.02 6.88 -8.50
N GLU A 273 21.25 6.58 -8.91
CA GLU A 273 21.56 5.90 -10.17
C GLU A 273 20.95 4.50 -10.24
N GLN A 274 21.08 3.70 -9.16
CA GLN A 274 20.47 2.38 -9.08
C GLN A 274 18.94 2.45 -9.11
N ILE A 275 18.35 3.48 -8.50
CA ILE A 275 16.90 3.73 -8.58
C ILE A 275 16.48 4.06 -10.01
N ASP A 276 17.25 4.89 -10.73
CA ASP A 276 16.96 5.24 -12.13
C ASP A 276 17.12 4.03 -13.06
N GLU A 277 18.08 3.13 -12.81
CA GLU A 277 18.19 1.85 -13.51
C GLU A 277 16.93 0.99 -13.34
N LEU A 278 16.39 0.88 -12.12
CA LEU A 278 15.14 0.16 -11.86
C LEU A 278 13.95 0.79 -12.60
N LYS A 279 13.89 2.13 -12.70
CA LYS A 279 12.83 2.82 -13.44
C LYS A 279 12.90 2.53 -14.94
N GLN A 280 14.09 2.59 -15.52
CA GLN A 280 14.30 2.34 -16.96
C GLN A 280 13.97 0.88 -17.31
N ASP A 281 14.42 -0.06 -16.49
CA ASP A 281 14.12 -1.49 -16.64
C ASP A 281 12.61 -1.78 -16.53
N PHE A 282 11.94 -1.17 -15.55
CA PHE A 282 10.49 -1.31 -15.38
C PHE A 282 9.69 -0.67 -16.54
N GLU A 283 10.09 0.51 -17.02
CA GLU A 283 9.47 1.15 -18.18
C GLU A 283 9.61 0.30 -19.44
N ARG A 284 10.82 -0.19 -19.72
CA ARG A 284 11.12 -1.12 -20.81
C ARG A 284 10.20 -2.33 -20.74
N LEU A 285 10.15 -2.98 -19.58
CA LEU A 285 9.38 -4.18 -19.33
C LEU A 285 7.87 -3.98 -19.60
N MET A 286 7.28 -2.93 -19.04
CA MET A 286 5.85 -2.65 -19.18
C MET A 286 5.48 -2.36 -20.63
N LYS A 287 6.33 -1.62 -21.36
CA LYS A 287 6.13 -1.36 -22.79
C LYS A 287 6.23 -2.63 -23.63
N LEU A 288 7.25 -3.46 -23.41
CA LEU A 288 7.45 -4.70 -24.18
C LEU A 288 6.36 -5.72 -23.92
N THR A 289 6.03 -6.00 -22.65
CA THR A 289 4.99 -6.99 -22.33
C THR A 289 3.62 -6.58 -22.88
N TYR A 290 3.30 -5.28 -22.85
CA TYR A 290 2.08 -4.76 -23.48
C TYR A 290 2.10 -4.86 -25.01
N ASP A 291 3.22 -4.57 -25.66
CA ASP A 291 3.35 -4.74 -27.12
C ASP A 291 3.23 -6.22 -27.56
N PHE A 292 3.63 -7.17 -26.70
CA PHE A 292 3.52 -8.59 -26.98
C PHE A 292 2.10 -9.13 -26.74
N PHE A 293 1.49 -8.77 -25.61
CA PHE A 293 0.27 -9.43 -25.12
C PHE A 293 -0.97 -8.52 -25.03
N GLU A 294 -0.82 -7.23 -25.26
CA GLU A 294 -1.88 -6.21 -25.29
C GLU A 294 -2.83 -6.32 -24.07
N GLN A 295 -4.14 -6.42 -24.30
CA GLN A 295 -5.17 -6.49 -23.26
C GLN A 295 -5.22 -7.82 -22.50
N GLU A 296 -4.51 -8.84 -23.00
CA GLU A 296 -4.38 -10.16 -22.37
C GLU A 296 -3.17 -10.24 -21.43
N ASN A 297 -2.36 -9.17 -21.39
CA ASN A 297 -1.16 -9.11 -20.57
C ASN A 297 -1.47 -9.39 -19.10
N PHE A 298 -0.72 -10.32 -18.51
CA PHE A 298 -0.85 -10.76 -17.12
C PHE A 298 -2.24 -11.31 -16.72
N ARG A 299 -3.05 -11.80 -17.66
CA ARG A 299 -4.39 -12.32 -17.38
C ARG A 299 -4.53 -13.80 -17.71
N LEU A 300 -5.26 -14.49 -16.82
CA LEU A 300 -5.74 -15.85 -17.06
C LEU A 300 -7.20 -15.79 -17.52
N PRO A 301 -7.53 -16.20 -18.76
CA PRO A 301 -8.90 -16.22 -19.23
C PRO A 301 -9.73 -17.25 -18.47
N THR A 302 -11.03 -16.99 -18.40
CA THR A 302 -12.06 -17.91 -17.91
C THR A 302 -13.07 -18.15 -19.04
N ASP A 303 -13.91 -19.18 -18.90
CA ASP A 303 -14.94 -19.50 -19.91
C ASP A 303 -15.90 -18.33 -20.24
N ARG A 304 -15.94 -17.31 -19.37
CA ARG A 304 -16.88 -16.18 -19.45
C ARG A 304 -16.22 -14.82 -19.63
N SER A 305 -14.89 -14.72 -19.52
CA SER A 305 -14.19 -13.43 -19.56
C SER A 305 -12.70 -13.61 -19.80
N ARG A 306 -12.02 -12.53 -20.20
CA ARG A 306 -10.55 -12.46 -20.23
C ARG A 306 -9.86 -12.59 -18.86
N GLY A 307 -10.62 -12.59 -17.76
CA GLY A 307 -10.11 -12.68 -16.39
C GLY A 307 -9.56 -11.38 -15.81
N ARG A 308 -9.30 -11.39 -14.50
CA ARG A 308 -8.61 -10.33 -13.77
C ARG A 308 -7.10 -10.40 -14.01
N VAL A 309 -6.37 -9.31 -13.73
CA VAL A 309 -4.90 -9.37 -13.65
C VAL A 309 -4.52 -10.40 -12.60
N ASN A 310 -3.56 -11.26 -12.90
CA ASN A 310 -3.03 -12.23 -11.95
C ASN A 310 -1.64 -11.76 -11.50
N MET A 311 -1.51 -11.39 -10.22
CA MET A 311 -0.28 -10.82 -9.66
C MET A 311 0.90 -11.78 -9.76
N ILE A 312 0.65 -13.09 -9.62
CA ILE A 312 1.69 -14.12 -9.71
C ILE A 312 2.17 -14.31 -11.16
N MET A 313 1.24 -14.26 -12.11
CA MET A 313 1.58 -14.27 -13.53
C MET A 313 2.43 -13.05 -13.88
N PHE A 314 2.05 -11.87 -13.36
CA PHE A 314 2.83 -10.65 -13.51
C PHE A 314 4.28 -10.84 -13.07
N GLU A 315 4.54 -11.41 -11.90
CA GLU A 315 5.91 -11.69 -11.43
C GLU A 315 6.71 -12.52 -12.43
N SER A 316 6.20 -13.70 -12.79
CA SER A 316 6.96 -14.68 -13.58
C SER A 316 7.17 -14.25 -15.04
N ILE A 317 6.17 -13.59 -15.65
CA ILE A 317 6.30 -13.03 -17.00
C ILE A 317 7.24 -11.82 -16.98
N SER A 318 7.07 -10.93 -16.00
CA SER A 318 7.95 -9.77 -15.87
C SER A 318 9.42 -10.20 -15.70
N TYR A 319 9.64 -11.24 -14.89
CA TYR A 319 10.98 -11.80 -14.73
C TYR A 319 11.56 -12.34 -16.04
N PHE A 320 10.78 -13.07 -16.85
CA PHE A 320 11.21 -13.53 -18.18
C PHE A 320 11.66 -12.40 -19.10
N PHE A 321 10.89 -11.33 -19.22
CA PHE A 321 11.27 -10.18 -20.04
C PHE A 321 12.45 -9.39 -19.44
N SER A 322 12.68 -9.49 -18.12
CA SER A 322 13.81 -8.84 -17.45
C SER A 322 15.14 -9.60 -17.63
N THR A 323 15.09 -10.91 -17.89
CA THR A 323 16.27 -11.78 -18.03
C THR A 323 16.70 -11.99 -19.48
N HIS A 324 15.91 -11.51 -20.45
CA HIS A 324 16.20 -11.59 -21.89
C HIS A 324 16.36 -10.20 -22.50
N ASP A 325 17.32 -10.06 -23.40
CA ASP A 325 17.56 -8.81 -24.12
C ASP A 325 16.52 -8.54 -25.21
N ASP A 326 16.44 -7.29 -25.66
CA ASP A 326 15.47 -6.83 -26.66
C ASP A 326 15.62 -7.53 -28.01
N GLN A 327 16.86 -7.88 -28.39
CA GLN A 327 17.11 -8.53 -29.67
C GLN A 327 16.51 -9.93 -29.70
N PHE A 328 16.72 -10.71 -28.63
CA PHE A 328 16.12 -12.03 -28.48
C PHE A 328 14.59 -11.95 -28.48
N LEU A 329 14.02 -11.06 -27.67
CA LEU A 329 12.57 -10.91 -27.54
C LEU A 329 11.92 -10.55 -28.88
N GLU A 330 12.48 -9.57 -29.60
CA GLU A 330 11.91 -9.11 -30.88
C GLU A 330 12.09 -10.16 -31.98
N GLN A 331 13.25 -10.82 -32.06
CA GLN A 331 13.50 -11.88 -33.03
C GLN A 331 12.50 -13.03 -32.90
N HIS A 332 12.06 -13.32 -31.67
CA HIS A 332 11.19 -14.45 -31.37
C HIS A 332 9.75 -14.04 -30.99
N LYS A 333 9.35 -12.79 -31.28
CA LYS A 333 8.09 -12.19 -30.82
C LYS A 333 6.86 -13.06 -31.07
N GLU A 334 6.66 -13.53 -32.31
CA GLU A 334 5.49 -14.35 -32.65
C GLU A 334 5.51 -15.73 -31.97
N THR A 335 6.67 -16.36 -31.83
CA THR A 335 6.82 -17.62 -31.10
C THR A 335 6.53 -17.43 -29.61
N ILE A 336 7.03 -16.34 -29.00
CA ILE A 336 6.78 -16.00 -27.60
C ILE A 336 5.28 -15.75 -27.37
N LYS A 337 4.59 -15.07 -28.30
CA LYS A 337 3.12 -14.87 -28.24
C LYS A 337 2.35 -16.19 -28.28
N GLN A 338 2.76 -17.13 -29.13
CA GLN A 338 2.17 -18.47 -29.15
C GLN A 338 2.46 -19.25 -27.86
N ASN A 339 3.70 -19.16 -27.36
CA ASN A 339 4.12 -19.79 -26.12
C ASN A 339 3.38 -19.22 -24.90
N PHE A 340 3.01 -17.94 -24.90
CA PHE A 340 2.16 -17.36 -23.86
C PHE A 340 0.79 -18.04 -23.81
N VAL A 341 0.18 -18.38 -24.95
CA VAL A 341 -1.06 -19.18 -24.98
C VAL A 341 -0.81 -20.57 -24.37
N LYS A 342 0.26 -21.26 -24.77
CA LYS A 342 0.63 -22.57 -24.18
C LYS A 342 0.86 -22.49 -22.67
N LEU A 343 1.48 -21.42 -22.18
CA LEU A 343 1.71 -21.18 -20.76
C LEU A 343 0.39 -21.05 -20.00
N ARG A 344 -0.59 -20.31 -20.56
CA ARG A 344 -1.92 -20.14 -19.97
C ARG A 344 -2.75 -21.42 -19.96
N ASP A 345 -2.48 -22.34 -20.88
CA ASP A 345 -3.15 -23.65 -20.94
C ASP A 345 -2.39 -24.75 -20.17
N ASN A 346 -1.17 -24.46 -19.70
CA ASN A 346 -0.36 -25.43 -18.96
C ASN A 346 -0.93 -25.65 -17.56
N SER A 347 -1.46 -26.86 -17.30
CA SER A 347 -2.11 -27.18 -16.03
C SER A 347 -1.20 -27.05 -14.80
N GLU A 348 0.10 -27.30 -14.95
CA GLU A 348 1.05 -27.17 -13.83
C GLU A 348 1.32 -25.71 -13.47
N TYR A 349 1.51 -24.86 -14.48
CA TYR A 349 1.69 -23.42 -14.28
C TYR A 349 0.41 -22.77 -13.77
N VAL A 350 -0.74 -23.06 -14.39
CA VAL A 350 -2.05 -22.57 -13.92
C VAL A 350 -2.31 -23.02 -12.47
N GLY A 351 -1.93 -24.25 -12.13
CA GLY A 351 -2.03 -24.78 -10.77
C GLY A 351 -1.17 -24.04 -9.75
N SER A 352 0.02 -23.56 -10.12
CA SER A 352 0.93 -22.81 -9.24
C SER A 352 0.58 -21.33 -9.09
N ILE A 353 -0.27 -20.77 -9.96
CA ILE A 353 -0.69 -19.36 -9.91
C ILE A 353 -2.16 -19.15 -9.47
N LYS A 354 -2.99 -20.21 -9.48
CA LYS A 354 -4.39 -20.16 -8.96
C LYS A 354 -4.50 -20.49 -7.47
N ARG A 355 -3.66 -21.40 -6.98
CA ARG A 355 -3.56 -21.71 -5.55
C ARG A 355 -2.32 -21.00 -5.04
N VAL A 356 -2.51 -19.93 -4.28
CA VAL A 356 -1.37 -19.19 -3.74
C VAL A 356 -0.67 -20.07 -2.72
N ARG A 357 0.35 -20.78 -3.18
CA ARG A 357 1.31 -21.43 -2.31
C ARG A 357 2.60 -20.65 -2.41
N HIS A 358 2.89 -19.94 -1.33
CA HIS A 358 4.12 -19.19 -1.13
C HIS A 358 5.27 -20.11 -0.68
N ASP A 359 5.10 -21.43 -0.69
CA ASP A 359 6.25 -22.30 -0.45
C ASP A 359 7.31 -22.10 -1.55
N LYS A 360 8.56 -22.25 -1.15
CA LYS A 360 9.72 -22.01 -2.00
C LYS A 360 9.66 -22.80 -3.31
N ASP A 361 9.24 -24.06 -3.25
CA ASP A 361 9.22 -24.96 -4.41
C ASP A 361 8.15 -24.53 -5.43
N THR A 362 6.97 -24.08 -4.97
CA THR A 362 5.92 -23.56 -5.86
C THR A 362 6.36 -22.27 -6.56
N VAL A 363 7.02 -21.36 -5.84
CA VAL A 363 7.53 -20.10 -6.44
C VAL A 363 8.65 -20.39 -7.44
N ILE A 364 9.58 -21.28 -7.13
CA ILE A 364 10.61 -21.70 -8.10
C ILE A 364 9.96 -22.34 -9.33
N LYS A 365 9.02 -23.27 -9.12
CA LYS A 365 8.36 -24.01 -10.20
C LYS A 365 7.65 -23.09 -11.19
N ARG A 366 6.92 -22.07 -10.74
CA ARG A 366 6.19 -21.17 -11.64
C ARG A 366 7.12 -20.30 -12.48
N PHE A 367 8.24 -19.85 -11.91
CA PHE A 367 9.27 -19.12 -12.65
C PHE A 367 9.93 -20.03 -13.68
N ASP A 368 10.28 -21.27 -13.31
CA ASP A 368 10.89 -22.24 -14.22
C ASP A 368 10.01 -22.61 -15.39
N LEU A 369 8.70 -22.81 -15.14
CA LEU A 369 7.73 -23.05 -16.19
C LEU A 369 7.57 -21.84 -17.12
N ALA A 370 7.54 -20.62 -16.56
CA ALA A 370 7.48 -19.41 -17.38
C ALA A 370 8.73 -19.23 -18.25
N GLN A 371 9.94 -19.37 -17.68
CA GLN A 371 11.19 -19.28 -18.43
C GLN A 371 11.25 -20.33 -19.53
N LYS A 372 10.95 -21.59 -19.18
CA LYS A 372 11.04 -22.72 -20.10
C LYS A 372 10.04 -22.59 -21.24
N ILE A 373 8.76 -22.32 -20.95
CA ILE A 373 7.71 -22.32 -21.97
C ILE A 373 7.80 -21.08 -22.84
N LEU A 374 7.98 -19.89 -22.27
CA LEU A 374 8.09 -18.66 -23.06
C LEU A 374 9.36 -18.66 -23.92
N GLY A 375 10.48 -19.11 -23.35
CA GLY A 375 11.78 -19.21 -24.01
C GLY A 375 11.94 -20.45 -24.90
N ASP A 376 10.90 -21.27 -25.08
CA ASP A 376 10.92 -22.42 -26.00
C ASP A 376 10.83 -21.94 -27.46
N VAL A 377 11.94 -21.39 -27.93
CA VAL A 377 12.10 -20.81 -29.26
C VAL A 377 13.05 -21.68 -30.08
N GLU A 378 12.72 -22.96 -30.24
CA GLU A 378 13.47 -23.83 -31.16
C GLU A 378 13.63 -23.13 -32.52
N GLN A 379 14.88 -23.08 -33.03
CA GLN A 379 15.21 -22.52 -34.33
C GLN A 379 14.43 -23.27 -35.41
N CYS A 380 13.31 -22.69 -35.87
CA CYS A 380 12.65 -23.09 -37.11
C CYS A 380 13.51 -22.71 -38.31
#